data_AF-A0A9D1M409-F1
#
_entry.id   AF-A0A9D1M409-F1
#
_cell.length_a   1.000
_cell.length_b   1.000
_cell.length_c   1.000
_cell.angle_alpha   90.00
_cell.angle_beta   90.00
_cell.angle_gamma   90.00
#
_symmetry.space_group_name_H-M   'P 1'
#
loop_
_entity.id
_entity.type
_entity.pdbx_description
1 polymer ?
#
loop_
_entity_poly.entity_id
_entity_poly.type
_entity_poly.pdbx_seq_one_letter_code
_entity_poly.pdbx_strand_id
1 'polypeptide(L)'
;MTAADGNVMYKLEKGYQITRVLGKECLMILRDKYSTPLATIELCRGKISSVTPYRGAENDRNHIRVIQRFVRRYHYSLTAEAALNLSLNVVKRDGKETYYTSSELTASRLERLFKNYDTLAVTLNNFRKRKLIVPSSAKKCSLNLSHAIVSKLIVSRNSHAAIDLRDNRFVETLIIGDSFRGSLNFSRSDIQNIKLGNNCRCDIFCIHSGKCFEMTLGDVYSGILDVRDSCFHRIKTGYYCYAVIRLSENWGKKDVIIGDSFRGSLFIDSVLAENVEIGDDCRGRISVREHNRRQGIKHIDIADGFKGEIDLASALALQKVEVGAHAAGSINLSGCPSIQAVKFEEDFSGRVDLRNSGVIYVRAKDGCSGRFVLLHCENLSLLRLPRDKRADIAVERMPQSVGTDSRNFYYHFDEKELPAELSSPFYASWVKKLRHFIHRHFIL
;
A
#
# COMPACT_ATOMS: atom_id res chain seq x y z
N MET A 1 51.21 23.39 0.57
CA MET A 1 51.33 23.45 2.05
C MET A 1 51.38 22.03 2.58
N THR A 2 52.58 21.56 2.90
CA THR A 2 52.88 20.25 3.47
C THR A 2 52.52 20.27 4.95
N ALA A 3 51.41 19.62 5.31
CA ALA A 3 51.00 19.49 6.70
C ALA A 3 52.02 18.61 7.45
N ALA A 4 52.67 19.22 8.46
CA ALA A 4 53.62 18.60 9.36
C ALA A 4 53.08 17.33 10.01
N ASP A 5 54.00 16.41 10.34
CA ASP A 5 53.79 15.10 10.96
C ASP A 5 52.73 15.13 12.07
N GLY A 6 51.51 14.71 11.73
CA GLY A 6 50.47 14.45 12.70
C GLY A 6 50.89 13.25 13.55
N ASN A 7 50.87 13.41 14.89
CA ASN A 7 51.25 12.36 15.83
C ASN A 7 50.51 11.05 15.50
N VAL A 8 51.26 9.98 15.20
CA VAL A 8 50.71 8.69 14.77
C VAL A 8 50.03 8.03 15.96
N MET A 9 48.70 7.94 15.92
CA MET A 9 47.90 7.35 16.99
C MET A 9 47.83 5.82 16.87
N TYR A 10 47.73 5.32 15.64
CA TYR A 10 47.64 3.88 15.38
C TYR A 10 48.50 3.49 14.17
N LYS A 11 49.28 2.42 14.34
CA LYS A 11 49.93 1.70 13.23
C LYS A 11 49.06 0.50 12.87
N LEU A 12 48.60 0.44 11.63
CA LEU A 12 47.71 -0.60 11.11
C LEU A 12 48.47 -1.54 10.16
N GLU A 13 47.82 -2.64 9.79
CA GLU A 13 48.38 -3.64 8.87
C GLU A 13 48.76 -3.01 7.51
N LYS A 14 49.72 -3.63 6.80
CA LYS A 14 50.17 -3.22 5.46
C LYS A 14 50.73 -1.78 5.37
N GLY A 15 51.18 -1.23 6.50
CA GLY A 15 51.80 0.09 6.59
C GLY A 15 50.82 1.25 6.67
N TYR A 16 49.51 0.99 6.78
CA TYR A 16 48.53 2.05 7.00
C TYR A 16 48.69 2.66 8.40
N GLN A 17 48.37 3.94 8.54
CA GLN A 17 48.50 4.65 9.81
C GLN A 17 47.31 5.59 10.02
N ILE A 18 46.91 5.78 11.27
CA ILE A 18 45.93 6.81 11.65
C ILE A 18 46.67 7.90 12.43
N THR A 19 46.57 9.12 11.94
CA THR A 19 47.20 10.32 12.52
C THR A 19 46.12 11.25 13.07
N ARG A 20 46.41 11.95 14.17
CA ARG A 20 45.50 12.98 14.71
C ARG A 20 45.70 14.29 13.96
N VAL A 21 44.62 15.02 13.71
CA VAL A 21 44.71 16.40 13.21
C VAL A 21 44.99 17.34 14.38
N LEU A 22 46.10 18.07 14.30
CA LEU A 22 46.48 19.05 15.31
C LEU A 22 45.37 20.09 15.52
N GLY A 23 45.07 20.40 16.78
CA GLY A 23 44.01 21.35 17.15
C GLY A 23 42.57 20.83 16.99
N LYS A 24 42.36 19.58 16.51
CA LYS A 24 41.02 18.97 16.39
C LYS A 24 40.96 17.65 17.13
N GLU A 25 40.30 17.65 18.28
CA GLU A 25 40.43 16.53 19.22
C GLU A 25 39.92 15.19 18.69
N CYS A 26 38.82 15.22 17.94
CA CYS A 26 38.17 14.02 17.40
C CYS A 26 38.51 13.73 15.94
N LEU A 27 39.24 14.61 15.26
CA LEU A 27 39.49 14.43 13.84
C LEU A 27 40.80 13.67 13.61
N MET A 28 40.68 12.59 12.86
CA MET A 28 41.79 11.71 12.50
C MET A 28 41.87 11.54 10.98
N ILE A 29 43.05 11.18 10.48
CA ILE A 29 43.30 10.93 9.07
C ILE A 29 43.91 9.53 8.93
N LEU A 30 43.26 8.67 8.13
CA LEU A 30 43.85 7.43 7.63
C LEU A 30 44.83 7.77 6.51
N ARG A 31 46.05 7.25 6.63
CA ARG A 31 47.12 7.37 5.65
C ARG A 31 47.61 6.00 5.19
N ASP A 32 48.08 5.91 3.95
CA ASP A 32 48.76 4.72 3.44
C ASP A 32 50.22 4.65 3.94
N LYS A 33 50.96 3.65 3.44
CA LYS A 33 52.38 3.45 3.76
C LYS A 33 53.32 4.57 3.26
N TYR A 34 52.84 5.43 2.36
CA TYR A 34 53.56 6.59 1.83
C TYR A 34 53.08 7.90 2.47
N SER A 35 52.32 7.81 3.57
CA SER A 35 51.73 8.95 4.28
C SER A 35 50.68 9.74 3.47
N THR A 36 50.18 9.19 2.36
CA THR A 36 49.13 9.79 1.55
C THR A 36 47.80 9.75 2.30
N PRO A 37 47.08 10.88 2.48
CA PRO A 37 45.79 10.88 3.16
C PRO A 37 44.71 10.19 2.30
N LEU A 38 43.99 9.24 2.89
CA LEU A 38 42.97 8.43 2.21
C LEU A 38 41.56 8.73 2.69
N ALA A 39 41.38 8.94 4.00
CA ALA A 39 40.07 9.27 4.58
C ALA A 39 40.23 10.10 5.85
N THR A 40 39.25 10.95 6.12
CA THR A 40 39.03 11.56 7.42
C THR A 40 38.09 10.69 8.24
N ILE A 41 38.39 10.57 9.54
CA ILE A 41 37.61 9.79 10.50
C ILE A 41 37.34 10.72 11.68
N GLU A 42 36.07 10.95 12.00
CA GLU A 42 35.67 11.69 13.20
C GLU A 42 35.35 10.69 14.32
N LEU A 43 36.26 10.57 15.29
CA LEU A 43 36.18 9.63 16.41
C LEU A 43 36.21 10.40 17.74
N CYS A 44 35.08 10.48 18.41
CA CYS A 44 34.94 11.05 19.76
C CYS A 44 34.48 9.96 20.74
N ARG A 45 35.14 9.84 21.90
CA ARG A 45 34.67 9.00 23.03
C ARG A 45 34.26 7.57 22.64
N GLY A 46 35.02 6.93 21.74
CA GLY A 46 34.76 5.56 21.29
C GLY A 46 33.63 5.41 20.26
N LYS A 47 33.15 6.52 19.67
CA LYS A 47 32.14 6.53 18.60
C LYS A 47 32.68 7.24 17.37
N ILE A 48 32.58 6.59 16.22
CA ILE A 48 32.87 7.21 14.93
C ILE A 48 31.57 7.81 14.37
N SER A 49 31.56 9.13 14.22
CA SER A 49 30.41 9.88 13.69
C SER A 49 30.42 9.98 12.18
N SER A 50 31.60 10.06 11.56
CA SER A 50 31.76 10.18 10.12
C SER A 50 33.04 9.53 9.62
N VAL A 51 32.98 8.99 8.40
CA VAL A 51 34.12 8.58 7.61
C VAL A 51 33.95 9.16 6.21
N THR A 52 34.88 10.03 5.80
CA THR A 52 34.82 10.71 4.51
C THR A 52 36.12 10.49 3.74
N PRO A 53 36.07 9.89 2.53
CA PRO A 53 37.27 9.68 1.71
C PRO A 53 37.86 11.03 1.24
N TYR A 54 39.18 11.08 1.04
CA TYR A 54 39.83 12.19 0.34
C TYR A 54 39.58 12.08 -1.18
N ARG A 55 39.55 13.23 -1.87
CA ARG A 55 39.40 13.27 -3.34
C ARG A 55 40.44 12.36 -4.01
N GLY A 56 39.98 11.49 -4.91
CA GLY A 56 40.81 10.52 -5.63
C GLY A 56 40.96 9.15 -4.94
N ALA A 57 40.66 9.05 -3.63
CA ALA A 57 40.65 7.78 -2.90
C ALA A 57 39.26 7.12 -2.84
N GLU A 58 38.21 7.80 -3.33
CA GLU A 58 36.80 7.37 -3.27
C GLU A 58 36.54 5.95 -3.80
N ASN A 59 37.30 5.53 -4.82
CA ASN A 59 37.16 4.21 -5.44
C ASN A 59 38.08 3.13 -4.86
N ASP A 60 39.02 3.46 -3.96
CA ASP A 60 39.93 2.47 -3.38
C ASP A 60 39.24 1.66 -2.27
N ARG A 61 38.74 0.49 -2.60
CA ARG A 61 38.08 -0.40 -1.62
C ARG A 61 39.01 -0.91 -0.51
N ASN A 62 40.33 -0.77 -0.65
CA ASN A 62 41.26 -1.30 0.35
C ASN A 62 41.25 -0.48 1.63
N HIS A 63 41.20 0.86 1.54
CA HIS A 63 41.20 1.70 2.72
C HIS A 63 39.91 1.53 3.55
N ILE A 64 38.75 1.34 2.90
CA ILE A 64 37.49 1.00 3.60
C ILE A 64 37.66 -0.27 4.43
N ARG A 65 38.27 -1.32 3.86
CA ARG A 65 38.53 -2.58 4.60
C ARG A 65 39.46 -2.38 5.79
N VAL A 66 40.44 -1.48 5.69
CA VAL A 66 41.32 -1.13 6.80
C VAL A 66 40.52 -0.48 7.93
N ILE A 67 39.65 0.49 7.62
CA ILE A 67 38.80 1.14 8.63
C ILE A 67 37.80 0.15 9.24
N GLN A 68 37.18 -0.72 8.45
CA GLN A 68 36.29 -1.77 8.95
C GLN A 68 36.98 -2.68 9.98
N ARG A 69 38.24 -3.10 9.70
CA ARG A 69 39.03 -3.89 10.65
C ARG A 69 39.37 -3.09 11.91
N PHE A 70 39.74 -1.83 11.75
CA PHE A 70 40.03 -0.91 12.85
C PHE A 70 38.83 -0.78 13.79
N VAL A 71 37.63 -0.48 13.27
CA VAL A 71 36.38 -0.39 14.04
C VAL A 71 36.15 -1.65 14.87
N ARG A 72 36.29 -2.82 14.25
CA ARG A 72 36.00 -4.11 14.89
C ARG A 72 37.05 -4.50 15.92
N ARG A 73 38.33 -4.24 15.66
CA ARG A 73 39.45 -4.57 16.55
C ARG A 73 39.39 -3.77 17.86
N TYR A 74 38.98 -2.51 17.79
CA TYR A 74 38.92 -1.61 18.93
C TYR A 74 37.50 -1.42 19.50
N HIS A 75 36.52 -2.19 18.98
CA HIS A 75 35.12 -2.16 19.44
C HIS A 75 34.47 -0.76 19.41
N TYR A 76 34.81 0.06 18.41
CA TYR A 76 34.19 1.37 18.26
C TYR A 76 32.74 1.26 17.80
N SER A 77 31.89 2.12 18.36
CA SER A 77 30.51 2.28 17.88
C SER A 77 30.46 3.21 16.68
N LEU A 78 29.45 3.05 15.83
CA LEU A 78 29.24 3.84 14.62
C LEU A 78 27.89 4.57 14.68
N THR A 79 27.82 5.76 14.10
CA THR A 79 26.53 6.32 13.65
C THR A 79 26.00 5.52 12.45
N ALA A 80 24.71 5.69 12.14
CA ALA A 80 24.11 5.07 10.95
C ALA A 80 24.82 5.51 9.65
N GLU A 81 25.19 6.79 9.56
CA GLU A 81 25.93 7.36 8.43
C GLU A 81 27.33 6.75 8.30
N ALA A 82 28.10 6.68 9.40
CA ALA A 82 29.43 6.05 9.37
C ALA A 82 29.35 4.57 8.99
N ALA A 83 28.35 3.83 9.49
CA ALA A 83 28.13 2.44 9.11
C ALA A 83 27.78 2.29 7.62
N LEU A 84 26.97 3.20 7.06
CA LEU A 84 26.63 3.23 5.64
C LEU A 84 27.86 3.52 4.76
N ASN A 85 28.63 4.56 5.08
CA ASN A 85 29.85 4.93 4.34
C ASN A 85 30.87 3.79 4.35
N LEU A 86 30.98 3.07 5.46
CA LEU A 86 31.82 1.88 5.57
C LEU A 86 31.19 0.61 4.99
N SER A 87 29.96 0.66 4.46
CA SER A 87 29.22 -0.52 3.98
C SER A 87 29.18 -1.67 5.00
N LEU A 88 29.04 -1.31 6.28
CA LEU A 88 28.90 -2.25 7.38
C LEU A 88 27.41 -2.42 7.73
N ASN A 89 26.99 -3.68 7.77
CA ASN A 89 25.68 -4.05 8.28
C ASN A 89 25.72 -4.05 9.80
N VAL A 90 24.67 -3.51 10.42
CA VAL A 90 24.58 -3.36 11.87
C VAL A 90 23.58 -4.38 12.40
N VAL A 91 24.00 -5.20 13.35
CA VAL A 91 23.14 -6.15 14.05
C VAL A 91 23.14 -5.81 15.53
N LYS A 92 21.98 -5.46 16.06
CA LYS A 92 21.75 -5.25 17.49
C LYS A 92 20.97 -6.44 18.02
N ARG A 93 21.57 -7.12 19.00
CA ARG A 93 20.98 -8.26 19.70
C ARG A 93 21.10 -8.03 21.20
N ASP A 94 19.98 -8.02 21.90
CA ASP A 94 19.93 -7.86 23.36
C ASP A 94 20.79 -6.68 23.88
N GLY A 95 20.70 -5.54 23.19
CA GLY A 95 21.46 -4.32 23.52
C GLY A 95 22.91 -4.27 23.00
N LYS A 96 23.47 -5.38 22.49
CA LYS A 96 24.83 -5.42 21.93
C LYS A 96 24.83 -5.20 20.42
N GLU A 97 25.61 -4.22 19.98
CA GLU A 97 25.81 -3.88 18.57
C GLU A 97 27.02 -4.63 18.00
N THR A 98 26.85 -5.28 16.84
CA THR A 98 27.93 -5.92 16.09
C THR A 98 27.86 -5.58 14.62
N TYR A 99 29.04 -5.43 14.00
CA TYR A 99 29.18 -5.04 12.60
C TYR A 99 29.62 -6.22 11.74
N TYR A 100 28.99 -6.34 10.56
CA TYR A 100 29.31 -7.37 9.59
C TYR A 100 29.45 -6.78 8.20
N THR A 101 30.43 -7.27 7.46
CA THR A 101 30.48 -7.07 6.01
C THR A 101 29.40 -7.91 5.33
N SER A 102 29.00 -7.55 4.10
CA SER A 102 27.96 -8.26 3.36
C SER A 102 28.31 -9.72 3.04
N SER A 103 29.60 -10.08 2.98
CA SER A 103 30.05 -11.47 2.80
C SER A 103 29.94 -12.30 4.08
N GLU A 104 30.01 -11.68 5.25
CA GLU A 104 29.89 -12.36 6.54
C GLU A 104 28.44 -12.67 6.93
N LEU A 105 27.46 -11.91 6.41
CA LEU A 105 26.03 -12.18 6.57
C LEU A 105 25.53 -13.18 5.52
N THR A 106 25.94 -14.44 5.69
CA THR A 106 25.42 -15.55 4.90
C THR A 106 23.94 -15.80 5.22
N ALA A 107 23.23 -16.50 4.33
CA ALA A 107 21.84 -16.90 4.56
C ALA A 107 21.69 -17.68 5.87
N SER A 108 22.59 -18.64 6.13
CA SER A 108 22.60 -19.44 7.35
C SER A 108 22.89 -18.62 8.62
N ARG A 109 23.68 -17.54 8.52
CA ARG A 109 23.91 -16.65 9.66
C ARG A 109 22.67 -15.78 9.92
N LEU A 110 22.07 -15.20 8.89
CA LEU A 110 20.84 -14.43 9.01
C LEU A 110 19.72 -15.29 9.61
N GLU A 111 19.54 -16.52 9.14
CA GLU A 111 18.55 -17.44 9.69
C GLU A 111 18.74 -17.69 11.20
N ARG A 112 19.98 -17.95 11.63
CA ARG A 112 20.30 -18.08 13.06
C ARG A 112 20.00 -16.81 13.85
N LEU A 113 20.32 -15.63 13.30
CA LEU A 113 20.01 -14.35 13.95
C LEU A 113 18.50 -14.19 14.16
N PHE A 114 17.68 -14.44 13.13
CA PHE A 114 16.22 -14.27 13.22
C PHE A 114 15.52 -15.27 14.15
N LYS A 115 16.10 -16.44 14.39
CA LYS A 115 15.50 -17.48 15.24
C LYS A 115 15.93 -17.41 16.70
N ASN A 116 17.14 -16.94 16.99
CA ASN A 116 17.75 -17.17 18.30
C ASN A 116 17.60 -16.02 19.30
N TYR A 117 17.20 -14.82 18.85
CA TYR A 117 17.17 -13.62 19.70
C TYR A 117 15.75 -13.10 19.90
N ASP A 118 15.40 -12.75 21.13
CA ASP A 118 14.07 -12.21 21.48
C ASP A 118 13.89 -10.78 20.97
N THR A 119 14.98 -10.02 20.95
CA THR A 119 15.04 -8.69 20.34
C THR A 119 16.18 -8.61 19.34
N LEU A 120 15.83 -8.42 18.07
CA LEU A 120 16.79 -8.29 16.99
C LEU A 120 16.49 -7.04 16.17
N ALA A 121 17.47 -6.16 16.01
CA ALA A 121 17.41 -5.10 15.02
C ALA A 121 18.58 -5.25 14.03
N VAL A 122 18.26 -5.25 12.74
CA VAL A 122 19.23 -5.41 11.65
C VAL A 122 19.10 -4.24 10.69
N THR A 123 20.21 -3.56 10.43
CA THR A 123 20.33 -2.55 9.37
C THR A 123 21.26 -3.10 8.30
N LEU A 124 20.75 -3.23 7.07
CA LEU A 124 21.50 -3.76 5.94
C LEU A 124 21.95 -2.63 5.02
N ASN A 125 23.24 -2.29 5.07
CA ASN A 125 23.85 -1.20 4.31
C ASN A 125 24.63 -1.75 3.13
N ASN A 126 24.25 -1.37 1.89
CA ASN A 126 24.87 -1.88 0.66
C ASN A 126 24.94 -3.41 0.61
N PHE A 127 23.98 -4.08 1.28
CA PHE A 127 23.86 -5.52 1.28
C PHE A 127 23.32 -5.99 -0.05
N ARG A 128 24.21 -6.52 -0.90
CA ARG A 128 23.88 -6.91 -2.26
C ARG A 128 23.56 -8.40 -2.35
N LYS A 129 22.29 -8.74 -2.55
CA LYS A 129 21.82 -10.11 -2.81
C LYS A 129 20.62 -10.09 -3.75
N ARG A 130 20.44 -11.11 -4.58
CA ARG A 130 19.21 -11.25 -5.38
C ARG A 130 17.95 -11.35 -4.52
N LYS A 131 18.05 -12.04 -3.39
CA LYS A 131 16.93 -12.36 -2.50
C LYS A 131 17.36 -12.29 -1.03
N LEU A 132 16.51 -11.70 -0.20
CA LEU A 132 16.59 -11.75 1.25
C LEU A 132 15.38 -12.52 1.79
N ILE A 133 15.61 -13.42 2.74
CA ILE A 133 14.58 -14.24 3.36
C ILE A 133 14.63 -14.03 4.88
N VAL A 134 13.51 -13.57 5.45
CA VAL A 134 13.23 -13.69 6.89
C VAL A 134 12.57 -15.05 7.09
N PRO A 135 13.15 -15.95 7.90
CA PRO A 135 12.68 -17.33 8.02
C PRO A 135 11.33 -17.42 8.71
N SER A 136 10.66 -18.56 8.57
CA SER A 136 9.37 -18.80 9.24
C SER A 136 9.52 -18.81 10.74
N SER A 137 8.48 -18.36 11.44
CA SER A 137 8.48 -18.26 12.90
C SER A 137 9.65 -17.41 13.44
N ALA A 138 10.07 -16.40 12.67
CA ALA A 138 11.06 -15.44 13.14
C ALA A 138 10.52 -14.73 14.39
N LYS A 139 11.38 -14.64 15.42
CA LYS A 139 11.09 -13.85 16.61
C LYS A 139 10.96 -12.37 16.25
N LYS A 140 10.42 -11.57 17.18
CA LYS A 140 10.19 -10.15 16.98
C LYS A 140 11.48 -9.45 16.53
N CYS A 141 11.46 -8.86 15.34
CA CYS A 141 12.63 -8.17 14.80
C CYS A 141 12.29 -6.84 14.11
N SER A 142 13.30 -5.97 14.01
CA SER A 142 13.26 -4.74 13.21
C SER A 142 14.30 -4.83 12.09
N LEU A 143 13.89 -4.51 10.88
CA LEU A 143 14.70 -4.59 9.67
C LEU A 143 14.70 -3.24 8.98
N ASN A 144 15.84 -2.55 9.01
CA ASN A 144 16.06 -1.38 8.17
C ASN A 144 16.80 -1.79 6.89
N LEU A 145 16.08 -1.65 5.79
CA LEU A 145 16.49 -2.05 4.44
C LEU A 145 16.58 -0.84 3.50
N SER A 146 16.53 0.39 4.01
CA SER A 146 16.54 1.63 3.20
C SER A 146 17.68 1.68 2.18
N HIS A 147 18.86 1.14 2.55
CA HIS A 147 20.06 1.08 1.71
C HIS A 147 20.44 -0.35 1.29
N ALA A 148 19.54 -1.32 1.43
CA ALA A 148 19.79 -2.68 1.00
C ALA A 148 19.63 -2.81 -0.52
N ILE A 149 20.58 -3.50 -1.17
CA ILE A 149 20.56 -3.72 -2.63
C ILE A 149 20.04 -5.13 -2.88
N VAL A 150 18.74 -5.31 -2.66
CA VAL A 150 18.06 -6.61 -2.79
C VAL A 150 16.89 -6.50 -3.75
N SER A 151 16.78 -7.39 -4.74
CA SER A 151 15.68 -7.35 -5.70
C SER A 151 14.36 -7.89 -5.13
N LYS A 152 14.44 -8.94 -4.29
CA LYS A 152 13.27 -9.61 -3.73
C LYS A 152 13.39 -9.83 -2.22
N LEU A 153 12.41 -9.32 -1.46
CA LEU A 153 12.26 -9.61 -0.05
C LEU A 153 11.16 -10.65 0.17
N ILE A 154 11.46 -11.71 0.91
CA ILE A 154 10.47 -12.67 1.39
C ILE A 154 10.50 -12.71 2.90
N VAL A 155 9.34 -12.52 3.52
CA VAL A 155 9.11 -12.78 4.94
C VAL A 155 8.25 -14.03 5.03
N SER A 156 8.80 -15.12 5.54
CA SER A 156 8.06 -16.37 5.63
C SER A 156 6.97 -16.31 6.71
N ARG A 157 6.06 -17.28 6.68
CA ARG A 157 4.90 -17.39 7.58
C ARG A 157 5.24 -17.33 9.08
N ASN A 158 4.24 -16.96 9.89
CA ASN A 158 4.30 -16.88 11.36
C ASN A 158 5.38 -15.93 11.90
N SER A 159 5.77 -14.92 11.13
CA SER A 159 6.85 -14.00 11.52
C SER A 159 6.30 -12.72 12.16
N HIS A 160 7.06 -12.18 13.11
CA HIS A 160 6.78 -10.87 13.70
C HIS A 160 7.92 -9.89 13.35
N ALA A 161 7.66 -8.92 12.47
CA ALA A 161 8.69 -7.97 12.07
C ALA A 161 8.18 -6.55 11.81
N ALA A 162 9.02 -5.55 12.11
CA ALA A 162 8.89 -4.19 11.62
C ALA A 162 9.90 -3.97 10.49
N ILE A 163 9.43 -3.78 9.26
CA ILE A 163 10.27 -3.70 8.06
C ILE A 163 10.19 -2.29 7.50
N ASP A 164 11.34 -1.64 7.43
CA ASP A 164 11.53 -0.31 6.89
C ASP A 164 12.31 -0.38 5.57
N LEU A 165 11.61 -0.09 4.49
CA LEU A 165 12.06 -0.03 3.10
C LEU A 165 11.95 1.40 2.56
N ARG A 166 11.87 2.40 3.44
CA ARG A 166 11.81 3.80 3.00
C ARG A 166 13.00 4.13 2.10
N ASP A 167 12.72 4.87 1.04
CA ASP A 167 13.73 5.32 0.07
C ASP A 167 14.44 4.18 -0.69
N ASN A 168 14.04 2.92 -0.51
CA ASN A 168 14.67 1.79 -1.17
C ASN A 168 14.27 1.71 -2.65
N ARG A 169 15.25 1.83 -3.55
CA ARG A 169 15.05 1.78 -5.01
C ARG A 169 15.36 0.42 -5.66
N PHE A 170 15.69 -0.59 -4.86
CA PHE A 170 16.23 -1.87 -5.33
C PHE A 170 15.26 -3.04 -5.17
N VAL A 171 14.42 -3.02 -4.13
CA VAL A 171 13.42 -4.05 -3.91
C VAL A 171 12.27 -3.81 -4.89
N GLU A 172 12.04 -4.77 -5.77
CA GLU A 172 10.94 -4.74 -6.74
C GLU A 172 9.77 -5.61 -6.29
N THR A 173 10.06 -6.67 -5.52
CA THR A 173 9.06 -7.64 -5.06
C THR A 173 9.14 -7.86 -3.56
N LEU A 174 7.99 -7.68 -2.90
CA LEU A 174 7.77 -7.94 -1.48
C LEU A 174 6.74 -9.08 -1.32
N ILE A 175 7.16 -10.17 -0.70
CA ILE A 175 6.28 -11.30 -0.37
C ILE A 175 6.28 -11.50 1.14
N ILE A 176 5.09 -11.44 1.75
CA ILE A 176 4.85 -11.69 3.16
C ILE A 176 3.99 -12.95 3.26
N GLY A 177 4.45 -13.95 4.01
CA GLY A 177 3.72 -15.18 4.24
C GLY A 177 2.64 -15.04 5.29
N ASP A 178 1.85 -16.11 5.44
CA ASP A 178 0.68 -16.13 6.32
C ASP A 178 0.99 -15.84 7.79
N SER A 179 -0.01 -15.36 8.53
CA SER A 179 0.06 -15.07 9.96
C SER A 179 1.18 -14.09 10.34
N PHE A 180 1.53 -13.19 9.41
CA PHE A 180 2.49 -12.13 9.67
C PHE A 180 1.93 -11.10 10.67
N ARG A 181 2.80 -10.60 11.55
CA ARG A 181 2.48 -9.53 12.49
C ARG A 181 3.54 -8.43 12.45
N GLY A 182 3.12 -7.18 12.58
CA GLY A 182 4.03 -6.04 12.74
C GLY A 182 3.75 -4.92 11.75
N SER A 183 4.77 -4.40 11.09
CA SER A 183 4.62 -3.22 10.22
C SER A 183 5.50 -3.27 8.98
N LEU A 184 5.01 -2.70 7.89
CA LEU A 184 5.72 -2.55 6.62
C LEU A 184 5.68 -1.08 6.23
N ASN A 185 6.84 -0.45 6.06
CA ASN A 185 6.92 0.89 5.50
C ASN A 185 7.77 0.85 4.24
N PHE A 186 7.19 1.15 3.09
CA PHE A 186 7.89 1.22 1.82
C PHE A 186 7.57 2.53 1.09
N SER A 187 7.43 3.60 1.87
CA SER A 187 7.29 4.97 1.34
C SER A 187 8.53 5.37 0.53
N ARG A 188 8.36 6.11 -0.56
CA ARG A 188 9.47 6.54 -1.46
C ARG A 188 10.29 5.38 -2.03
N SER A 189 9.70 4.20 -2.14
CA SER A 189 10.34 3.01 -2.71
C SER A 189 9.86 2.71 -4.13
N ASP A 190 10.60 1.84 -4.83
CA ASP A 190 10.29 1.41 -6.20
C ASP A 190 9.65 0.01 -6.26
N ILE A 191 9.06 -0.46 -5.15
CA ILE A 191 8.43 -1.79 -5.10
C ILE A 191 7.23 -1.82 -6.05
N GLN A 192 7.15 -2.87 -6.88
CA GLN A 192 6.09 -3.01 -7.89
C GLN A 192 5.12 -4.15 -7.59
N ASN A 193 5.55 -5.19 -6.88
CA ASN A 193 4.72 -6.37 -6.61
C ASN A 193 4.72 -6.70 -5.12
N ILE A 194 3.56 -6.50 -4.49
CA ILE A 194 3.37 -6.65 -3.05
C ILE A 194 2.32 -7.72 -2.82
N LYS A 195 2.71 -8.81 -2.15
CA LYS A 195 1.81 -9.92 -1.83
C LYS A 195 1.89 -10.22 -0.35
N LEU A 196 0.75 -10.14 0.33
CA LEU A 196 0.59 -10.59 1.71
C LEU A 196 -0.26 -11.86 1.71
N GLY A 197 0.17 -12.84 2.50
CA GLY A 197 -0.58 -14.07 2.74
C GLY A 197 -1.77 -13.86 3.69
N ASN A 198 -2.33 -14.96 4.16
CA ASN A 198 -3.56 -14.96 4.93
C ASN A 198 -3.30 -14.67 6.43
N ASN A 199 -4.32 -14.27 7.17
CA ASN A 199 -4.29 -14.04 8.63
C ASN A 199 -3.24 -13.01 9.08
N CYS A 200 -2.96 -12.01 8.25
CA CYS A 200 -1.97 -10.98 8.54
C CYS A 200 -2.56 -9.88 9.44
N ARG A 201 -1.80 -9.49 10.48
CA ARG A 201 -2.15 -8.40 11.40
C ARG A 201 -1.04 -7.36 11.39
N CYS A 202 -1.11 -6.41 10.47
CA CYS A 202 -0.01 -5.47 10.28
C CYS A 202 -0.43 -4.13 9.68
N ASP A 203 0.37 -3.12 10.02
CA ASP A 203 0.25 -1.78 9.45
C ASP A 203 1.16 -1.64 8.23
N ILE A 204 0.64 -1.02 7.18
CA ILE A 204 1.28 -0.88 5.88
C ILE A 204 1.25 0.60 5.50
N PHE A 205 2.42 1.16 5.22
CA PHE A 205 2.59 2.55 4.82
C PHE A 205 3.28 2.64 3.46
N CYS A 206 2.60 3.25 2.50
CA CYS A 206 3.10 3.55 1.17
C CYS A 206 2.82 5.00 0.82
N ILE A 207 3.76 5.89 1.13
CA ILE A 207 3.66 7.32 0.85
C ILE A 207 4.67 7.66 -0.25
N HIS A 208 4.24 8.32 -1.32
CA HIS A 208 5.08 8.74 -2.44
C HIS A 208 5.79 7.56 -3.14
N SER A 209 5.06 6.55 -3.62
CA SER A 209 5.66 5.44 -4.38
C SER A 209 6.46 5.96 -5.58
N GLY A 210 7.68 5.46 -5.78
CA GLY A 210 8.51 5.83 -6.94
C GLY A 210 8.06 5.18 -8.25
N LYS A 211 7.34 4.06 -8.18
CA LYS A 211 6.78 3.33 -9.32
C LYS A 211 5.35 2.89 -9.04
N CYS A 212 4.59 2.68 -10.11
CA CYS A 212 3.27 2.08 -10.01
C CYS A 212 3.37 0.62 -9.53
N PHE A 213 2.56 0.25 -8.54
CA PHE A 213 2.59 -1.07 -7.93
C PHE A 213 1.27 -1.84 -8.03
N GLU A 214 1.35 -3.15 -7.84
CA GLU A 214 0.21 -4.02 -7.57
C GLU A 214 0.32 -4.59 -6.17
N MET A 215 -0.80 -4.54 -5.44
CA MET A 215 -0.90 -5.05 -4.08
C MET A 215 -2.03 -6.05 -3.96
N THR A 216 -1.73 -7.22 -3.41
CA THR A 216 -2.72 -8.23 -3.02
C THR A 216 -2.53 -8.57 -1.54
N LEU A 217 -3.58 -8.34 -0.76
CA LEU A 217 -3.68 -8.79 0.62
C LEU A 217 -4.52 -10.07 0.64
N GLY A 218 -4.00 -11.11 1.27
CA GLY A 218 -4.72 -12.38 1.44
C GLY A 218 -5.93 -12.28 2.36
N ASP A 219 -6.51 -13.42 2.66
CA ASP A 219 -7.70 -13.53 3.50
C ASP A 219 -7.37 -13.22 4.96
N VAL A 220 -8.33 -12.73 5.73
CA VAL A 220 -8.18 -12.38 7.14
C VAL A 220 -7.06 -11.35 7.33
N TYR A 221 -7.33 -10.12 6.88
CA TYR A 221 -6.42 -8.99 7.07
C TYR A 221 -6.96 -8.00 8.11
N SER A 222 -6.07 -7.51 8.98
CA SER A 222 -6.36 -6.46 9.95
C SER A 222 -5.14 -5.56 10.18
N GLY A 223 -5.39 -4.32 10.60
CA GLY A 223 -4.37 -3.27 10.73
C GLY A 223 -4.74 -2.04 9.90
N ILE A 224 -3.75 -1.18 9.67
CA ILE A 224 -3.90 0.01 8.83
C ILE A 224 -3.22 -0.23 7.48
N LEU A 225 -3.92 0.07 6.39
CA LEU A 225 -3.31 0.25 5.06
C LEU A 225 -3.41 1.73 4.70
N ASP A 226 -2.29 2.43 4.70
CA ASP A 226 -2.22 3.84 4.34
C ASP A 226 -1.39 4.03 3.06
N VAL A 227 -2.08 4.38 1.98
CA VAL A 227 -1.48 4.65 0.67
C VAL A 227 -1.78 6.08 0.29
N ARG A 228 -0.72 6.87 0.10
CA ARG A 228 -0.82 8.30 -0.18
C ARG A 228 0.10 8.75 -1.30
N ASP A 229 -0.40 9.64 -2.15
CA ASP A 229 0.36 10.29 -3.24
C ASP A 229 1.18 9.28 -4.04
N SER A 230 0.53 8.17 -4.40
CA SER A 230 1.18 6.99 -4.98
C SER A 230 0.44 6.52 -6.22
N CYS A 231 1.17 5.79 -7.07
CA CYS A 231 0.58 5.14 -8.24
C CYS A 231 0.34 3.66 -7.96
N PHE A 232 -0.85 3.14 -8.26
CA PHE A 232 -1.10 1.71 -8.23
C PHE A 232 -1.80 1.26 -9.52
N HIS A 233 -1.52 0.04 -9.95
CA HIS A 233 -2.30 -0.64 -10.96
C HIS A 233 -3.56 -1.24 -10.36
N ARG A 234 -3.42 -1.90 -9.21
CA ARG A 234 -4.52 -2.57 -8.52
C ARG A 234 -4.19 -2.75 -7.05
N ILE A 235 -5.19 -2.54 -6.19
CA ILE A 235 -5.15 -2.92 -4.79
C ILE A 235 -6.30 -3.88 -4.55
N LYS A 236 -6.00 -5.09 -4.09
CA LYS A 236 -6.98 -6.13 -3.78
C LYS A 236 -6.84 -6.60 -2.35
N THR A 237 -7.96 -6.75 -1.67
CA THR A 237 -8.05 -7.47 -0.39
C THR A 237 -8.80 -8.79 -0.57
N GLY A 238 -8.42 -9.79 0.23
CA GLY A 238 -9.08 -11.10 0.27
C GLY A 238 -10.32 -11.12 1.15
N TYR A 239 -10.78 -12.33 1.45
CA TYR A 239 -11.95 -12.61 2.28
C TYR A 239 -11.72 -12.19 3.74
N TYR A 240 -12.75 -11.71 4.44
CA TYR A 240 -12.69 -11.27 5.84
C TYR A 240 -11.63 -10.19 6.12
N CYS A 241 -11.86 -8.97 5.66
CA CYS A 241 -10.99 -7.84 5.96
C CYS A 241 -11.60 -6.92 7.04
N TYR A 242 -10.83 -6.69 8.11
CA TYR A 242 -11.18 -5.84 9.26
C TYR A 242 -10.35 -4.55 9.30
N ALA A 243 -9.61 -4.26 8.24
CA ALA A 243 -8.61 -3.20 8.23
C ALA A 243 -9.23 -1.80 8.09
N VAL A 244 -8.46 -0.81 8.52
CA VAL A 244 -8.68 0.59 8.14
C VAL A 244 -7.82 0.87 6.92
N ILE A 245 -8.46 1.04 5.77
CA ILE A 245 -7.82 1.31 4.49
C ILE A 245 -8.00 2.78 4.16
N ARG A 246 -6.91 3.49 3.92
CA ARG A 246 -6.87 4.91 3.55
C ARG A 246 -6.12 5.05 2.24
N LEU A 247 -6.82 5.53 1.22
CA LEU A 247 -6.26 5.84 -0.08
C LEU A 247 -6.44 7.34 -0.30
N SER A 248 -5.35 8.10 -0.34
CA SER A 248 -5.40 9.56 -0.54
C SER A 248 -4.49 10.04 -1.66
N GLU A 249 -4.98 10.95 -2.50
CA GLU A 249 -4.18 11.63 -3.54
C GLU A 249 -3.51 10.66 -4.53
N ASN A 250 -4.08 9.48 -4.77
CA ASN A 250 -3.44 8.42 -5.55
C ASN A 250 -3.85 8.43 -7.03
N TRP A 251 -2.94 7.94 -7.89
CA TRP A 251 -3.22 7.61 -9.29
C TRP A 251 -3.38 6.11 -9.45
N GLY A 252 -4.61 5.63 -9.31
CA GLY A 252 -5.03 4.27 -9.63
C GLY A 252 -5.26 4.10 -11.14
N LYS A 253 -4.50 3.21 -11.78
CA LYS A 253 -4.64 2.94 -13.22
C LYS A 253 -5.77 1.95 -13.55
N LYS A 254 -6.26 1.16 -12.59
CA LYS A 254 -7.35 0.20 -12.79
C LYS A 254 -8.34 0.21 -11.63
N ASP A 255 -8.17 -0.71 -10.68
CA ASP A 255 -9.25 -1.11 -9.77
C ASP A 255 -8.81 -1.11 -8.31
N VAL A 256 -9.75 -0.75 -7.43
CA VAL A 256 -9.69 -1.04 -5.98
C VAL A 256 -10.73 -2.12 -5.70
N ILE A 257 -10.27 -3.26 -5.19
CA ILE A 257 -11.11 -4.44 -4.97
C ILE A 257 -11.10 -4.79 -3.48
N ILE A 258 -12.27 -4.67 -2.86
CA ILE A 258 -12.52 -5.13 -1.49
C ILE A 258 -13.18 -6.49 -1.56
N GLY A 259 -12.53 -7.51 -0.99
CA GLY A 259 -13.05 -8.87 -0.98
C GLY A 259 -14.28 -9.03 -0.06
N ASP A 260 -14.85 -10.23 -0.09
CA ASP A 260 -16.09 -10.51 0.63
C ASP A 260 -15.91 -10.46 2.15
N SER A 261 -17.03 -10.29 2.85
CA SER A 261 -17.10 -10.18 4.30
C SER A 261 -16.25 -9.05 4.88
N PHE A 262 -16.19 -7.91 4.19
CA PHE A 262 -15.53 -6.71 4.71
C PHE A 262 -16.27 -6.16 5.94
N ARG A 263 -15.52 -5.87 7.01
CA ARG A 263 -15.99 -5.32 8.29
C ARG A 263 -15.25 -4.05 8.71
N GLY A 264 -14.23 -3.67 7.95
CA GLY A 264 -13.37 -2.54 8.25
C GLY A 264 -13.92 -1.19 7.79
N SER A 265 -13.02 -0.27 7.52
CA SER A 265 -13.35 1.03 6.94
C SER A 265 -12.45 1.34 5.74
N LEU A 266 -13.05 1.78 4.64
CA LEU A 266 -12.36 2.21 3.43
C LEU A 266 -12.61 3.71 3.24
N PHE A 267 -11.53 4.49 3.31
CA PHE A 267 -11.53 5.93 3.05
C PHE A 267 -10.79 6.18 1.75
N ILE A 268 -11.49 6.75 0.77
CA ILE A 268 -10.92 7.16 -0.51
C ILE A 268 -11.05 8.67 -0.62
N ASP A 269 -9.92 9.35 -0.75
CA ASP A 269 -9.86 10.80 -0.88
C ASP A 269 -9.03 11.19 -2.12
N SER A 270 -9.68 11.80 -3.10
CA SER A 270 -9.04 12.35 -4.30
C SER A 270 -8.17 11.33 -5.03
N VAL A 271 -8.71 10.12 -5.20
CA VAL A 271 -8.08 9.01 -5.92
C VAL A 271 -8.67 8.91 -7.31
N LEU A 272 -7.80 8.86 -8.33
CA LEU A 272 -8.21 8.46 -9.68
C LEU A 272 -8.28 6.93 -9.74
N ALA A 273 -9.45 6.37 -10.03
CA ALA A 273 -9.62 4.93 -10.27
C ALA A 273 -10.81 4.71 -11.20
N GLU A 274 -10.77 3.65 -12.00
CA GLU A 274 -11.90 3.34 -12.89
C GLU A 274 -13.05 2.77 -12.06
N ASN A 275 -12.75 1.71 -11.30
CA ASN A 275 -13.75 0.95 -10.55
C ASN A 275 -13.35 0.76 -9.09
N VAL A 276 -14.36 0.79 -8.23
CA VAL A 276 -14.30 0.20 -6.88
C VAL A 276 -15.27 -0.96 -6.82
N GLU A 277 -14.75 -2.16 -6.56
CA GLU A 277 -15.54 -3.38 -6.41
C GLU A 277 -15.59 -3.76 -4.93
N ILE A 278 -16.79 -4.02 -4.41
CA ILE A 278 -17.05 -4.44 -3.03
C ILE A 278 -17.72 -5.82 -3.05
N GLY A 279 -17.06 -6.81 -2.46
CA GLY A 279 -17.53 -8.21 -2.42
C GLY A 279 -18.71 -8.46 -1.48
N ASP A 280 -19.12 -9.72 -1.42
CA ASP A 280 -20.36 -10.17 -0.78
C ASP A 280 -20.37 -9.95 0.75
N ASP A 281 -21.57 -9.86 1.34
CA ASP A 281 -21.80 -9.71 2.79
C ASP A 281 -20.95 -8.59 3.41
N CYS A 282 -20.73 -7.48 2.71
CA CYS A 282 -20.01 -6.34 3.27
C CYS A 282 -20.85 -5.63 4.34
N ARG A 283 -20.27 -5.41 5.52
CA ARG A 283 -20.86 -4.67 6.66
C ARG A 283 -19.97 -3.53 7.15
N GLY A 284 -18.91 -3.24 6.39
CA GLY A 284 -17.97 -2.18 6.71
C GLY A 284 -18.52 -0.79 6.35
N ARG A 285 -17.66 0.21 6.54
CA ARG A 285 -17.93 1.60 6.15
C ARG A 285 -17.04 1.99 4.98
N ILE A 286 -17.63 2.64 3.98
CA ILE A 286 -16.92 3.09 2.80
C ILE A 286 -17.22 4.58 2.62
N SER A 287 -16.22 5.42 2.47
CA SER A 287 -16.42 6.85 2.15
C SER A 287 -15.54 7.27 0.99
N VAL A 288 -16.12 8.00 0.04
CA VAL A 288 -15.41 8.58 -1.09
C VAL A 288 -15.55 10.10 -1.03
N ARG A 289 -14.42 10.81 -1.12
CA ARG A 289 -14.36 12.26 -1.24
C ARG A 289 -13.54 12.63 -2.46
N GLU A 290 -14.04 13.57 -3.24
CA GLU A 290 -13.40 14.04 -4.46
C GLU A 290 -13.32 15.57 -4.44
N HIS A 291 -12.12 16.10 -4.64
CA HIS A 291 -11.91 17.56 -4.67
C HIS A 291 -11.95 18.16 -6.08
N ASN A 292 -11.88 17.34 -7.12
CA ASN A 292 -11.96 17.78 -8.51
C ASN A 292 -12.47 16.66 -9.43
N ARG A 293 -12.90 17.00 -10.66
CA ARG A 293 -13.42 16.02 -11.64
C ARG A 293 -12.34 15.21 -12.36
N ARG A 294 -11.06 15.61 -12.28
CA ARG A 294 -9.94 14.93 -12.95
C ARG A 294 -9.44 13.72 -12.16
N GLN A 295 -9.73 13.69 -10.87
CA GLN A 295 -9.44 12.60 -9.94
C GLN A 295 -10.77 12.13 -9.37
N GLY A 296 -11.14 10.87 -9.63
CA GLY A 296 -12.34 10.31 -9.04
C GLY A 296 -12.64 8.92 -9.55
N ILE A 297 -13.64 8.31 -8.93
CA ILE A 297 -14.12 6.96 -9.23
C ILE A 297 -15.24 7.05 -10.26
N LYS A 298 -15.19 6.23 -11.32
CA LYS A 298 -16.26 6.22 -12.34
C LYS A 298 -17.40 5.29 -11.99
N HIS A 299 -17.07 4.11 -11.48
CA HIS A 299 -18.05 3.07 -11.19
C HIS A 299 -17.82 2.44 -9.81
N ILE A 300 -18.91 2.16 -9.11
CA ILE A 300 -18.90 1.40 -7.87
C ILE A 300 -19.85 0.21 -8.02
N ASP A 301 -19.29 -0.98 -7.87
CA ASP A 301 -20.02 -2.24 -7.89
C ASP A 301 -20.02 -2.85 -6.50
N ILE A 302 -21.22 -3.12 -5.98
CA ILE A 302 -21.44 -3.74 -4.67
C ILE A 302 -22.12 -5.09 -4.90
N ALA A 303 -21.51 -6.17 -4.42
CA ALA A 303 -22.05 -7.52 -4.56
C ALA A 303 -23.18 -7.81 -3.54
N ASP A 304 -23.56 -9.07 -3.39
CA ASP A 304 -24.78 -9.47 -2.70
C ASP A 304 -24.66 -9.33 -1.17
N GLY A 305 -25.78 -9.12 -0.50
CA GLY A 305 -25.85 -9.12 0.96
C GLY A 305 -25.19 -7.91 1.63
N PHE A 306 -24.99 -6.79 0.93
CA PHE A 306 -24.47 -5.56 1.50
C PHE A 306 -25.35 -5.03 2.64
N LYS A 307 -24.78 -4.86 3.83
CA LYS A 307 -25.44 -4.33 5.04
C LYS A 307 -24.62 -3.21 5.71
N GLY A 308 -23.64 -2.67 4.98
CA GLY A 308 -22.76 -1.62 5.46
C GLY A 308 -23.29 -0.21 5.21
N GLU A 309 -22.38 0.74 5.30
CA GLU A 309 -22.62 2.16 5.00
C GLU A 309 -21.66 2.58 3.88
N ILE A 310 -22.20 3.24 2.85
CA ILE A 310 -21.39 3.88 1.82
C ILE A 310 -21.79 5.35 1.68
N ASP A 311 -20.81 6.23 1.89
CA ASP A 311 -20.96 7.67 1.77
C ASP A 311 -20.20 8.19 0.55
N LEU A 312 -20.94 8.55 -0.48
CA LEU A 312 -20.45 9.05 -1.77
C LEU A 312 -20.91 10.48 -2.00
N ALA A 313 -21.36 11.19 -0.95
CA ALA A 313 -21.90 12.53 -1.08
C ALA A 313 -20.96 13.44 -1.86
N SER A 314 -21.52 14.15 -2.85
CA SER A 314 -20.79 15.08 -3.70
C SER A 314 -19.63 14.46 -4.50
N ALA A 315 -19.63 13.14 -4.74
CA ALA A 315 -18.71 12.52 -5.69
C ALA A 315 -18.93 13.13 -7.08
N LEU A 316 -17.89 13.77 -7.61
CA LEU A 316 -17.93 14.63 -8.79
C LEU A 316 -17.75 13.86 -10.09
N ALA A 317 -17.06 12.72 -10.07
CA ALA A 317 -16.71 11.91 -11.23
C ALA A 317 -17.55 10.62 -11.36
N LEU A 318 -18.25 10.23 -10.30
CA LEU A 318 -19.04 9.00 -10.22
C LEU A 318 -20.19 9.01 -11.21
N GLN A 319 -20.25 7.99 -12.07
CA GLN A 319 -21.25 7.86 -13.13
C GLN A 319 -22.26 6.75 -12.86
N LYS A 320 -21.85 5.70 -12.14
CA LYS A 320 -22.69 4.51 -11.98
C LYS A 320 -22.48 3.83 -10.63
N VAL A 321 -23.57 3.38 -10.03
CA VAL A 321 -23.56 2.48 -8.87
C VAL A 321 -24.47 1.29 -9.16
N GLU A 322 -23.95 0.07 -8.99
CA GLU A 322 -24.74 -1.15 -9.05
C GLU A 322 -24.64 -1.93 -7.73
N VAL A 323 -25.76 -2.46 -7.28
CA VAL A 323 -25.90 -3.11 -5.98
C VAL A 323 -26.57 -4.46 -6.16
N GLY A 324 -25.90 -5.50 -5.64
CA GLY A 324 -26.34 -6.89 -5.66
C GLY A 324 -27.59 -7.17 -4.84
N ALA A 325 -27.99 -8.43 -4.84
CA ALA A 325 -29.22 -8.90 -4.23
C ALA A 325 -29.15 -8.85 -2.70
N HIS A 326 -30.31 -8.80 -2.04
CA HIS A 326 -30.46 -8.83 -0.58
C HIS A 326 -29.68 -7.73 0.17
N ALA A 327 -29.39 -6.61 -0.50
CA ALA A 327 -28.74 -5.48 0.11
C ALA A 327 -29.71 -4.71 1.03
N ALA A 328 -29.26 -4.44 2.26
CA ALA A 328 -30.01 -3.74 3.30
C ALA A 328 -29.24 -2.56 3.92
N GLY A 329 -28.08 -2.22 3.35
CA GLY A 329 -27.23 -1.12 3.84
C GLY A 329 -27.73 0.28 3.50
N SER A 330 -26.95 1.28 3.91
CA SER A 330 -27.22 2.70 3.62
C SER A 330 -26.27 3.23 2.55
N ILE A 331 -26.82 3.85 1.52
CA ILE A 331 -26.09 4.41 0.36
C ILE A 331 -26.41 5.89 0.24
N ASN A 332 -25.43 6.75 0.46
CA ASN A 332 -25.56 8.19 0.30
C ASN A 332 -24.91 8.64 -1.01
N LEU A 333 -25.73 9.12 -1.95
CA LEU A 333 -25.36 9.68 -3.24
C LEU A 333 -25.84 11.13 -3.38
N SER A 334 -26.09 11.79 -2.25
CA SER A 334 -26.59 13.17 -2.24
C SER A 334 -25.60 14.12 -2.91
N GLY A 335 -26.10 15.00 -3.78
CA GLY A 335 -25.28 16.03 -4.41
C GLY A 335 -24.24 15.50 -5.41
N CYS A 336 -24.35 14.26 -5.89
CA CYS A 336 -23.46 13.73 -6.94
C CYS A 336 -23.88 14.26 -8.32
N PRO A 337 -23.15 15.21 -8.94
CA PRO A 337 -23.62 15.85 -10.18
C PRO A 337 -23.48 14.96 -11.43
N SER A 338 -22.55 14.01 -11.42
CA SER A 338 -22.21 13.20 -12.61
C SER A 338 -22.85 11.80 -12.60
N ILE A 339 -23.56 11.44 -11.54
CA ILE A 339 -24.20 10.11 -11.45
C ILE A 339 -25.28 10.00 -12.51
N GLN A 340 -25.25 8.93 -13.30
CA GLN A 340 -26.20 8.71 -14.39
C GLN A 340 -27.16 7.57 -14.05
N ALA A 341 -26.63 6.45 -13.53
CA ALA A 341 -27.45 5.28 -13.24
C ALA A 341 -27.16 4.67 -11.86
N VAL A 342 -28.23 4.29 -11.18
CA VAL A 342 -28.19 3.53 -9.93
C VAL A 342 -29.10 2.31 -10.06
N LYS A 343 -28.55 1.11 -9.87
CA LYS A 343 -29.29 -0.14 -10.05
C LYS A 343 -29.20 -1.03 -8.84
N PHE A 344 -30.33 -1.61 -8.47
CA PHE A 344 -30.50 -2.55 -7.39
C PHE A 344 -31.02 -3.86 -7.94
N GLU A 345 -30.39 -4.95 -7.53
CA GLU A 345 -30.87 -6.30 -7.77
C GLU A 345 -31.96 -6.70 -6.76
N GLU A 346 -32.33 -7.98 -6.71
CA GLU A 346 -33.52 -8.47 -5.99
C GLU A 346 -33.44 -8.22 -4.48
N ASP A 347 -34.59 -8.03 -3.84
CA ASP A 347 -34.74 -7.90 -2.38
C ASP A 347 -33.93 -6.76 -1.72
N PHE A 348 -33.71 -5.65 -2.43
CA PHE A 348 -33.16 -4.44 -1.80
C PHE A 348 -34.13 -3.90 -0.72
N SER A 349 -33.65 -3.80 0.51
CA SER A 349 -34.40 -3.34 1.69
C SER A 349 -33.71 -2.19 2.44
N GLY A 350 -32.63 -1.66 1.88
CA GLY A 350 -31.82 -0.60 2.47
C GLY A 350 -32.36 0.80 2.23
N ARG A 351 -31.48 1.80 2.39
CA ARG A 351 -31.77 3.21 2.08
C ARG A 351 -30.81 3.71 1.01
N VAL A 352 -31.34 4.40 0.01
CA VAL A 352 -30.55 5.19 -0.95
C VAL A 352 -31.00 6.66 -0.93
N ASP A 353 -30.04 7.56 -0.74
CA ASP A 353 -30.27 9.01 -0.76
C ASP A 353 -29.65 9.63 -2.00
N LEU A 354 -30.48 10.13 -2.91
CA LEU A 354 -30.10 10.70 -4.21
C LEU A 354 -30.44 12.18 -4.31
N ARG A 355 -30.74 12.85 -3.19
CA ARG A 355 -31.15 14.26 -3.20
C ARG A 355 -30.12 15.14 -3.91
N ASN A 356 -30.57 16.10 -4.72
CA ASN A 356 -29.70 17.02 -5.47
C ASN A 356 -28.66 16.31 -6.38
N SER A 357 -28.90 15.05 -6.76
CA SER A 357 -27.99 14.33 -7.65
C SER A 357 -28.39 14.49 -9.13
N GLY A 358 -27.42 14.28 -10.03
CA GLY A 358 -27.61 14.31 -11.48
C GLY A 358 -28.23 13.04 -12.07
N VAL A 359 -28.78 12.14 -11.24
CA VAL A 359 -29.24 10.80 -11.64
C VAL A 359 -30.27 10.86 -12.77
N ILE A 360 -30.09 10.00 -13.78
CA ILE A 360 -30.96 9.90 -14.96
C ILE A 360 -31.85 8.66 -14.88
N TYR A 361 -31.27 7.55 -14.42
CA TYR A 361 -31.92 6.25 -14.37
C TYR A 361 -31.76 5.58 -13.00
N VAL A 362 -32.89 5.18 -12.41
CA VAL A 362 -32.92 4.36 -11.20
C VAL A 362 -33.71 3.10 -11.46
N ARG A 363 -33.18 1.95 -11.02
CA ARG A 363 -33.83 0.65 -11.14
C ARG A 363 -33.76 -0.13 -9.84
N ALA A 364 -34.87 -0.75 -9.45
CA ALA A 364 -34.87 -1.89 -8.53
C ALA A 364 -35.59 -3.09 -9.15
N LYS A 365 -35.16 -4.30 -8.78
CA LYS A 365 -35.81 -5.57 -9.15
C LYS A 365 -36.85 -6.01 -8.11
N ASP A 366 -37.47 -7.15 -8.37
CA ASP A 366 -38.49 -7.82 -7.55
C ASP A 366 -38.07 -7.91 -6.07
N GLY A 367 -39.04 -7.77 -5.16
CA GLY A 367 -38.83 -7.85 -3.71
C GLY A 367 -38.31 -6.57 -3.06
N CYS A 368 -38.10 -5.50 -3.83
CA CYS A 368 -37.61 -4.23 -3.31
C CYS A 368 -38.59 -3.59 -2.32
N SER A 369 -38.14 -3.42 -1.08
CA SER A 369 -38.85 -2.78 0.03
C SER A 369 -38.07 -1.62 0.64
N GLY A 370 -36.92 -1.27 0.05
CA GLY A 370 -36.06 -0.20 0.51
C GLY A 370 -36.64 1.19 0.31
N ARG A 371 -35.95 2.18 0.89
CA ARG A 371 -36.30 3.60 0.80
C ARG A 371 -35.44 4.35 -0.20
N PHE A 372 -36.08 5.07 -1.11
CA PHE A 372 -35.45 5.90 -2.14
C PHE A 372 -35.79 7.37 -1.90
N VAL A 373 -34.77 8.22 -1.75
CA VAL A 373 -34.94 9.67 -1.60
C VAL A 373 -34.46 10.36 -2.88
N LEU A 374 -35.41 10.84 -3.69
CA LEU A 374 -35.23 11.43 -5.03
C LEU A 374 -35.73 12.89 -5.05
N LEU A 375 -35.26 13.70 -4.10
CA LEU A 375 -35.63 15.11 -3.98
C LEU A 375 -34.70 15.98 -4.84
N HIS A 376 -35.25 16.97 -5.56
CA HIS A 376 -34.47 17.84 -6.44
C HIS A 376 -33.57 17.11 -7.46
N CYS A 377 -34.06 16.01 -8.05
CA CYS A 377 -33.39 15.30 -9.14
C CYS A 377 -33.92 15.79 -10.50
N GLU A 378 -33.36 16.89 -11.01
CA GLU A 378 -33.84 17.53 -12.25
C GLU A 378 -33.63 16.64 -13.50
N ASN A 379 -32.55 15.86 -13.52
CA ASN A 379 -32.19 15.01 -14.65
C ASN A 379 -32.85 13.63 -14.63
N LEU A 380 -33.63 13.29 -13.60
CA LEU A 380 -34.29 11.99 -13.51
C LEU A 380 -35.24 11.84 -14.70
N SER A 381 -35.00 10.82 -15.53
CA SER A 381 -35.83 10.52 -16.71
C SER A 381 -36.66 9.25 -16.49
N LEU A 382 -36.10 8.22 -15.83
CA LEU A 382 -36.79 6.96 -15.59
C LEU A 382 -36.51 6.39 -14.20
N LEU A 383 -37.59 6.05 -13.50
CA LEU A 383 -37.58 5.20 -12.32
C LEU A 383 -38.30 3.88 -12.65
N ARG A 384 -37.57 2.77 -12.63
CA ARG A 384 -38.10 1.42 -12.86
C ARG A 384 -38.18 0.65 -11.54
N LEU A 385 -39.39 0.22 -11.16
CA LEU A 385 -39.64 -0.46 -9.89
C LEU A 385 -40.51 -1.71 -10.09
N PRO A 386 -40.41 -2.70 -9.18
CA PRO A 386 -41.28 -3.88 -9.22
C PRO A 386 -42.75 -3.53 -8.98
N ARG A 387 -43.66 -4.40 -9.48
CA ARG A 387 -45.11 -4.19 -9.35
C ARG A 387 -45.69 -4.45 -7.96
N ASP A 388 -44.90 -5.00 -7.04
CA ASP A 388 -45.32 -5.29 -5.66
C ASP A 388 -45.56 -4.04 -4.81
N LYS A 389 -45.11 -2.86 -5.26
CA LYS A 389 -45.28 -1.54 -4.63
C LYS A 389 -44.81 -1.49 -3.15
N ARG A 390 -43.78 -2.27 -2.80
CA ARG A 390 -43.27 -2.33 -1.42
C ARG A 390 -42.26 -1.24 -1.09
N ALA A 391 -41.62 -0.64 -2.10
CA ALA A 391 -40.61 0.40 -1.92
C ALA A 391 -41.22 1.72 -1.42
N ASP A 392 -40.53 2.38 -0.49
CA ASP A 392 -40.83 3.74 -0.04
C ASP A 392 -40.09 4.75 -0.93
N ILE A 393 -40.82 5.67 -1.57
CA ILE A 393 -40.28 6.61 -2.54
C ILE A 393 -40.65 8.03 -2.12
N ALA A 394 -39.63 8.82 -1.78
CA ALA A 394 -39.76 10.25 -1.58
C ALA A 394 -39.30 10.98 -2.85
N VAL A 395 -40.24 11.48 -3.64
CA VAL A 395 -40.00 12.23 -4.89
C VAL A 395 -40.91 13.45 -4.95
N GLU A 396 -40.40 14.59 -5.41
CA GLU A 396 -41.18 15.85 -5.47
C GLU A 396 -41.91 16.03 -6.81
N ARG A 397 -41.30 15.55 -7.89
CA ARG A 397 -41.86 15.64 -9.25
C ARG A 397 -42.87 14.53 -9.45
N MET A 398 -44.00 14.86 -10.06
CA MET A 398 -44.94 13.86 -10.57
C MET A 398 -44.42 13.29 -11.90
N PRO A 399 -44.54 11.98 -12.13
CA PRO A 399 -44.19 11.39 -13.42
C PRO A 399 -45.11 11.94 -14.53
N GLN A 400 -44.55 12.19 -15.72
CA GLN A 400 -45.29 12.59 -16.91
C GLN A 400 -46.14 11.43 -17.47
N SER A 401 -45.60 10.21 -17.39
CA SER A 401 -46.33 9.00 -17.77
C SER A 401 -45.89 7.80 -16.94
N VAL A 402 -46.78 6.82 -16.82
CA VAL A 402 -46.53 5.57 -16.11
C VAL A 402 -46.82 4.41 -17.05
N GLY A 403 -45.77 3.70 -17.44
CA GLY A 403 -45.85 2.43 -18.18
C GLY A 403 -45.84 1.23 -17.24
N THR A 404 -46.32 0.08 -17.73
CA THR A 404 -46.27 -1.18 -16.99
C THR A 404 -45.98 -2.35 -17.91
N ASP A 405 -45.19 -3.32 -17.44
CA ASP A 405 -45.15 -4.67 -18.01
C ASP A 405 -45.65 -5.72 -17.01
N SER A 406 -45.41 -7.00 -17.26
CA SER A 406 -45.83 -8.08 -16.35
C SER A 406 -45.13 -8.04 -14.98
N ARG A 407 -43.99 -7.35 -14.84
CA ARG A 407 -43.14 -7.35 -13.64
C ARG A 407 -42.87 -5.96 -13.05
N ASN A 408 -42.89 -4.90 -13.85
CA ASN A 408 -42.39 -3.57 -13.48
C ASN A 408 -43.38 -2.45 -13.75
N PHE A 409 -43.30 -1.41 -12.92
CA PHE A 409 -43.73 -0.05 -13.22
C PHE A 409 -42.57 0.75 -13.80
N TYR A 410 -42.87 1.60 -14.78
CA TYR A 410 -41.95 2.52 -15.44
C TYR A 410 -42.49 3.94 -15.24
N TYR A 411 -41.89 4.70 -14.33
CA TYR A 411 -42.26 6.09 -14.07
C TYR A 411 -41.35 7.00 -14.90
N HIS A 412 -41.92 7.62 -15.93
CA HIS A 412 -41.21 8.52 -16.84
C HIS A 412 -41.37 9.97 -16.38
N PHE A 413 -40.25 10.69 -16.33
CA PHE A 413 -40.18 12.10 -15.90
C PHE A 413 -39.68 13.05 -17.00
N ASP A 414 -39.21 12.49 -18.11
CA ASP A 414 -38.79 13.18 -19.34
C ASP A 414 -39.22 12.32 -20.54
N GLU A 415 -39.42 12.95 -21.70
CA GLU A 415 -39.78 12.32 -22.97
C GLU A 415 -38.56 11.70 -23.67
N LYS A 416 -37.34 12.06 -23.24
CA LYS A 416 -36.09 11.56 -23.83
C LYS A 416 -35.90 10.06 -23.56
N GLU A 417 -35.60 9.33 -24.63
CA GLU A 417 -35.18 7.93 -24.51
C GLU A 417 -33.86 7.82 -23.74
N LEU A 418 -33.79 6.82 -22.85
CA LEU A 418 -32.55 6.53 -22.12
C LEU A 418 -31.48 6.01 -23.08
N PRO A 419 -30.21 6.45 -22.93
CA PRO A 419 -29.09 5.80 -23.59
C PRO A 419 -29.06 4.29 -23.32
N ALA A 420 -28.88 3.48 -24.36
CA ALA A 420 -28.88 2.01 -24.28
C ALA A 420 -27.82 1.43 -23.30
N GLU A 421 -26.75 2.19 -23.05
CA GLU A 421 -25.68 1.85 -22.11
C GLU A 421 -26.15 1.88 -20.65
N LEU A 422 -27.17 2.67 -20.33
CA LEU A 422 -27.73 2.76 -18.98
C LEU A 422 -28.69 1.60 -18.68
N SER A 423 -29.36 1.03 -19.69
CA SER A 423 -30.41 0.02 -19.54
C SER A 423 -29.91 -1.44 -19.53
N SER A 424 -28.66 -1.69 -19.91
CA SER A 424 -28.09 -3.05 -20.00
C SER A 424 -27.71 -3.60 -18.59
N PRO A 425 -28.07 -4.85 -18.24
CA PRO A 425 -27.59 -5.51 -17.01
C PRO A 425 -26.09 -5.85 -17.12
N PHE A 426 -25.30 -5.56 -16.09
CA PHE A 426 -23.84 -5.70 -16.15
C PHE A 426 -23.32 -7.14 -16.01
N TYR A 427 -24.13 -8.13 -15.61
CA TYR A 427 -23.67 -9.53 -15.67
C TYR A 427 -23.26 -9.91 -17.10
N ALA A 428 -23.74 -9.23 -18.15
CA ALA A 428 -23.24 -9.42 -19.50
C ALA A 428 -21.72 -9.14 -19.64
N SER A 429 -21.19 -8.19 -18.86
CA SER A 429 -19.76 -7.84 -18.77
C SER A 429 -19.00 -8.83 -17.86
N TRP A 430 -19.55 -9.15 -16.69
CA TRP A 430 -18.94 -10.10 -15.75
C TRP A 430 -18.92 -11.53 -16.32
N VAL A 431 -20.01 -11.97 -16.94
CA VAL A 431 -20.10 -13.22 -17.73
C VAL A 431 -19.16 -13.17 -18.92
N LYS A 432 -18.97 -12.03 -19.62
CA LYS A 432 -17.94 -11.91 -20.67
C LYS A 432 -16.51 -12.05 -20.13
N LYS A 433 -16.19 -11.46 -18.98
CA LYS A 433 -14.89 -11.60 -18.29
C LYS A 433 -14.68 -13.03 -17.78
N LEU A 434 -15.71 -13.65 -17.21
CA LEU A 434 -15.73 -15.05 -16.77
C LEU A 434 -15.58 -16.00 -17.96
N ARG A 435 -16.26 -15.74 -19.09
CA ARG A 435 -16.09 -16.48 -20.35
C ARG A 435 -14.66 -16.35 -20.87
N HIS A 436 -14.10 -15.13 -20.87
CA HIS A 436 -12.70 -14.91 -21.28
C HIS A 436 -11.72 -15.62 -20.34
N PHE A 437 -11.99 -15.65 -19.04
CA PHE A 437 -11.17 -16.34 -18.05
C PHE A 437 -11.24 -17.87 -18.22
N ILE A 438 -12.44 -18.42 -18.35
CA ILE A 438 -12.69 -19.85 -18.58
C ILE A 438 -12.08 -20.28 -19.92
N HIS A 439 -12.27 -19.51 -20.99
CA HIS A 439 -11.72 -19.84 -22.30
C HIS A 439 -10.18 -19.80 -22.32
N ARG A 440 -9.55 -18.94 -21.51
CA ARG A 440 -8.09 -18.82 -21.43
C ARG A 440 -7.42 -19.80 -20.47
N HIS A 441 -8.17 -20.48 -19.60
CA HIS A 441 -7.62 -21.39 -18.58
C HIS A 441 -8.16 -22.83 -18.66
N PHE A 442 -9.30 -23.06 -19.31
CA PHE A 442 -9.98 -24.36 -19.30
C PHE A 442 -10.42 -24.87 -20.68
N ILE A 443 -10.14 -24.13 -21.76
CA ILE A 443 -10.38 -24.61 -23.13
C ILE A 443 -9.07 -24.42 -23.91
N LEU A 444 -8.47 -25.56 -24.30
CA LEU A 444 -7.36 -25.65 -25.27
C LEU A 444 -7.82 -25.23 -26.66
#